data_AF-A0A7W3RLF4-F1
#
_entry.id   AF-A0A7W3RLF4-F1
#
_cell.length_a   1.000
_cell.length_b   1.000
_cell.length_c   1.000
_cell.angle_alpha   90.00
_cell.angle_beta   90.00
_cell.angle_gamma   90.00
#
_symmetry.space_group_name_H-M   'P 1'
#
loop_
_entity.id
_entity.type
_entity.pdbx_description
1 polymer ?
#
loop_
_entity_poly.entity_id
_entity_poly.type
_entity_poly.pdbx_seq_one_letter_code
_entity_poly.pdbx_strand_id
1 'polypeptide(L)'
;MDPATHPFDPGRVLAVVREVVSSSDPATGRPRGLVSSHSVARGLAERYGPWAFGWYGNVDQDPYAGALIRKPLCGTADDLDAQVQKYTGILLEWRSWLEELASVFAESAPAPAPDADADADADADVGEEERRRSRERGVAPVVALVAERTGAGELWRAACARTLTWYLESTGMSSEDAEELADDVVDGEFESWVAPDAEAVEKARDAIGKHDA
;
A
#
# COMPACT_ATOMS: atom_id res chain seq x y z
N MET A 1 1.01 -4.76 -4.46
CA MET A 1 1.37 -5.73 -3.40
C MET A 1 0.12 -6.50 -2.97
N ASP A 2 0.02 -7.81 -3.24
CA ASP A 2 -1.20 -8.59 -2.96
C ASP A 2 -1.07 -9.40 -1.64
N PRO A 3 -1.87 -9.09 -0.58
CA PRO A 3 -1.84 -9.81 0.69
C PRO A 3 -2.25 -11.28 0.59
N ALA A 4 -3.02 -11.69 -0.43
CA ALA A 4 -3.44 -13.09 -0.62
C ALA A 4 -2.26 -14.01 -0.97
N THR A 5 -1.21 -13.47 -1.60
CA THR A 5 0.02 -14.20 -1.93
C THR A 5 0.95 -14.42 -0.72
N HIS A 6 0.60 -13.86 0.43
CA HIS A 6 1.41 -13.86 1.64
C HIS A 6 0.61 -14.38 2.85
N PRO A 7 0.62 -15.69 3.12
CA PRO A 7 -0.05 -16.26 4.28
C PRO A 7 0.41 -15.62 5.58
N PHE A 8 -0.54 -15.23 6.42
CA PHE A 8 -0.29 -14.53 7.67
C PHE A 8 -1.26 -15.04 8.74
N ASP A 9 -0.71 -15.41 9.91
CA ASP A 9 -1.48 -15.85 11.08
C ASP A 9 -1.39 -14.77 12.17
N PRO A 10 -2.44 -13.94 12.35
CA PRO A 10 -2.48 -12.90 13.37
C PRO A 10 -2.19 -13.42 14.79
N GLY A 11 -2.55 -14.68 15.10
CA GLY A 11 -2.35 -15.30 16.40
C GLY A 11 -0.89 -15.62 16.73
N ARG A 12 -0.02 -15.72 15.72
CA ARG A 12 1.41 -16.01 15.89
C ARG A 12 2.31 -14.77 15.82
N VAL A 13 1.76 -13.62 15.42
CA VAL A 13 2.54 -12.40 15.15
C VAL A 13 3.38 -12.00 16.35
N LEU A 14 2.80 -11.97 17.54
CA LEU A 14 3.50 -11.59 18.76
C LEU A 14 4.76 -12.45 19.01
N ALA A 15 4.65 -13.77 18.80
CA ALA A 15 5.75 -14.69 19.01
C ALA A 15 6.87 -14.49 17.98
N VAL A 16 6.51 -14.32 16.70
CA VAL A 16 7.48 -14.07 15.63
C VAL A 16 8.16 -12.72 15.79
N VAL A 17 7.40 -11.67 16.13
CA VAL A 17 7.95 -10.34 16.39
C VAL A 17 8.92 -10.39 17.58
N ARG A 18 8.59 -11.13 18.65
CA ARG A 18 9.51 -11.35 19.77
C ARG A 18 10.81 -12.01 19.34
N GLU A 19 10.73 -13.07 18.54
CA GLU A 19 11.92 -13.74 17.99
C GLU A 19 12.79 -12.76 17.18
N VAL A 20 12.17 -11.99 16.28
CA VAL A 20 12.89 -11.02 15.43
C VAL A 20 13.51 -9.89 16.24
N VAL A 21 12.76 -9.29 17.15
CA VAL A 21 13.21 -8.18 18.01
C VAL A 21 14.39 -8.60 18.88
N SER A 22 14.38 -9.82 19.40
CA SER A 22 15.47 -10.38 20.22
C SER A 22 16.63 -10.96 19.42
N SER A 23 16.43 -11.29 18.13
CA SER A 23 17.48 -11.84 17.28
C SER A 23 18.66 -10.86 17.11
N SER A 24 19.86 -11.38 16.85
CA SER A 24 21.02 -10.54 16.60
C SER A 24 20.93 -9.85 15.24
N ASP A 25 21.20 -8.55 15.22
CA ASP A 25 21.44 -7.80 13.99
C ASP A 25 22.78 -8.23 13.36
N PRO A 26 22.80 -8.60 12.06
CA PRO A 26 24.01 -9.03 11.36
C PRO A 26 25.20 -8.07 11.41
N ALA A 27 24.98 -6.75 11.50
CA ALA A 27 26.05 -5.75 11.46
C ALA A 27 26.64 -5.48 12.85
N THR A 28 25.83 -5.58 13.91
CA THR A 28 26.24 -5.17 15.26
C THR A 28 26.29 -6.31 16.27
N GLY A 29 25.69 -7.47 15.96
CA GLY A 29 25.53 -8.61 16.88
C GLY A 29 24.53 -8.39 18.03
N ARG A 30 24.02 -7.16 18.20
CA ARG A 30 23.08 -6.78 19.26
C ARG A 30 21.63 -7.13 18.88
N PRO A 31 20.70 -7.26 19.83
CA PRO A 31 19.29 -7.48 19.53
C PRO A 31 18.72 -6.42 18.57
N ARG A 32 18.06 -6.83 17.49
CA ARG A 32 17.56 -5.94 16.41
C ARG A 32 16.70 -4.80 16.95
N GLY A 33 15.85 -5.09 17.94
CA GLY A 33 14.98 -4.09 18.58
C GLY A 33 15.71 -2.96 19.31
N LEU A 34 16.98 -3.17 19.68
CA LEU A 34 17.84 -2.16 20.30
C LEU A 34 18.79 -1.47 19.30
N VAL A 35 18.77 -1.89 18.03
CA VAL A 35 19.63 -1.35 16.97
C VAL A 35 18.87 -0.30 16.18
N SER A 36 17.79 -0.70 15.49
CA SER A 36 16.98 0.22 14.70
C SER A 36 15.68 -0.43 14.22
N SER A 37 14.67 0.40 13.94
CA SER A 37 13.43 -0.04 13.29
C SER A 37 13.70 -0.69 11.93
N HIS A 38 14.72 -0.23 11.20
CA HIS A 38 15.14 -0.81 9.93
C HIS A 38 15.61 -2.27 10.10
N SER A 39 16.41 -2.53 11.14
CA SER A 39 16.90 -3.88 11.42
C SER A 39 15.75 -4.84 11.75
N VAL A 40 14.76 -4.37 12.52
CA VAL A 40 13.53 -5.12 12.81
C VAL A 40 12.70 -5.34 11.54
N ALA A 41 12.47 -4.30 10.72
CA ALA A 41 11.75 -4.41 9.45
C ALA A 41 12.38 -5.47 8.53
N ARG A 42 13.72 -5.45 8.41
CA ARG A 42 14.46 -6.47 7.65
C ARG A 42 14.25 -7.86 8.23
N GLY A 43 14.34 -8.02 9.55
CA GLY A 43 14.11 -9.31 10.20
C GLY A 43 12.67 -9.82 10.02
N LEU A 44 11.67 -8.94 10.00
CA LEU A 44 10.29 -9.31 9.70
C LEU A 44 10.13 -9.72 8.23
N ALA A 45 10.81 -9.03 7.31
CA ALA A 45 10.83 -9.38 5.89
C ALA A 45 11.49 -10.76 5.64
N GLU A 46 12.56 -11.08 6.39
CA GLU A 46 13.18 -12.41 6.37
C GLU A 46 12.19 -13.53 6.79
N ARG A 47 11.20 -13.21 7.64
CA ARG A 47 10.23 -14.20 8.17
C ARG A 47 8.92 -14.29 7.40
N TYR A 48 8.39 -13.15 6.98
CA TYR A 48 7.07 -13.05 6.35
C TYR A 48 7.14 -12.73 4.85
N GLY A 49 8.33 -12.43 4.33
CA GLY A 49 8.54 -12.01 2.96
C GLY A 49 8.50 -10.49 2.77
N PRO A 50 8.71 -10.02 1.53
CA PRO A 50 8.93 -8.59 1.22
C PRO A 50 7.81 -7.65 1.69
N TRP A 51 6.56 -8.11 1.72
CA TRP A 51 5.42 -7.28 2.16
C TRP A 51 5.60 -6.73 3.58
N ALA A 52 6.22 -7.52 4.46
CA ALA A 52 6.41 -7.17 5.87
C ALA A 52 7.48 -6.09 6.08
N PHE A 53 8.21 -5.71 5.03
CA PHE A 53 9.10 -4.54 5.05
C PHE A 53 8.34 -3.23 4.78
N GLY A 54 7.20 -3.29 4.08
CA GLY A 54 6.51 -2.13 3.51
C GLY A 54 6.12 -1.06 4.53
N TRP A 55 5.90 -1.41 5.79
CA TRP A 55 5.59 -0.46 6.84
C TRP A 55 6.75 0.52 7.15
N TYR A 56 8.02 0.16 6.91
CA TYR A 56 9.17 0.95 7.36
C TYR A 56 9.22 2.36 6.76
N GLY A 57 8.79 2.52 5.51
CA GLY A 57 8.65 3.82 4.84
C GLY A 57 7.23 4.42 4.94
N ASN A 58 6.42 3.90 5.86
CA ASN A 58 4.98 4.20 6.01
C ASN A 58 4.57 4.52 7.44
N VAL A 59 5.56 4.64 8.33
CA VAL A 59 5.36 5.10 9.71
C VAL A 59 6.12 6.40 9.87
N ASP A 60 5.47 7.43 10.40
CA ASP A 60 6.16 8.65 10.79
C ASP A 60 5.97 8.97 12.28
N GLN A 61 6.82 9.86 12.78
CA GLN A 61 6.96 10.28 14.16
C GLN A 61 6.06 11.46 14.51
N ASP A 62 5.49 12.16 13.51
CA ASP A 62 4.53 13.25 13.71
C ASP A 62 3.08 12.75 13.48
N PRO A 63 2.18 12.85 14.49
CA PRO A 63 0.76 12.51 14.32
C PRO A 63 0.04 13.34 13.24
N TYR A 64 0.60 14.46 12.78
CA TYR A 64 0.05 15.31 11.72
C TYR A 64 0.65 15.06 10.33
N ALA A 65 1.69 14.21 10.22
CA ALA A 65 2.32 13.90 8.94
C ALA A 65 1.41 13.11 7.99
N GLY A 66 0.34 12.48 8.49
CA GLY A 66 -0.56 11.69 7.64
C GLY A 66 0.06 10.41 7.10
N ALA A 67 0.86 9.71 7.90
CA ALA A 67 1.41 8.41 7.55
C ALA A 67 0.32 7.31 7.48
N LEU A 68 0.51 6.31 6.60
CA LEU A 68 -0.42 5.18 6.47
C LEU A 68 -0.52 4.32 7.74
N ILE A 69 0.56 4.27 8.53
CA ILE A 69 0.56 3.68 9.87
C ILE A 69 0.49 4.80 10.90
N ARG A 70 -0.58 4.81 11.70
CA ARG A 70 -0.86 5.89 12.66
C ARG A 70 -0.15 5.70 13.99
N LYS A 71 0.39 4.51 14.27
CA LYS A 71 1.17 4.23 15.48
C LYS A 71 2.59 4.79 15.32
N PRO A 72 2.96 5.84 16.08
CA PRO A 72 4.25 6.49 15.89
C PRO A 72 5.41 5.58 16.29
N LEU A 73 6.51 5.69 15.57
CA LEU A 73 7.80 5.10 15.94
C LEU A 73 8.48 5.85 17.10
N CYS A 74 7.81 6.68 17.89
CA CYS A 74 8.50 7.44 18.93
C CYS A 74 9.10 6.53 20.03
N GLY A 75 10.36 6.80 20.38
CA GLY A 75 11.16 6.15 21.42
C GLY A 75 11.74 4.78 21.02
N THR A 76 13.07 4.67 20.97
CA THR A 76 13.74 3.41 21.32
C THR A 76 13.51 3.19 22.80
N ALA A 77 12.47 2.45 23.16
CA ALA A 77 12.43 1.84 24.47
C ALA A 77 13.68 0.94 24.58
N ASP A 78 14.49 1.13 25.62
CA ASP A 78 15.55 0.20 26.02
C ASP A 78 14.97 -1.15 26.50
N ASP A 79 13.64 -1.27 26.51
CA ASP A 79 12.88 -2.45 26.85
C ASP A 79 12.43 -3.21 25.59
N LEU A 80 12.92 -4.45 25.45
CA LEU A 80 12.57 -5.35 24.37
C LEU A 80 11.08 -5.73 24.38
N ASP A 81 10.44 -5.92 25.53
CA ASP A 81 9.02 -6.32 25.56
C ASP A 81 8.13 -5.18 25.06
N ALA A 82 8.44 -3.92 25.40
CA ALA A 82 7.78 -2.76 24.82
C ALA A 82 7.95 -2.69 23.29
N GLN A 83 9.16 -2.97 22.78
CA GLN A 83 9.41 -3.05 21.33
C GLN A 83 8.58 -4.15 20.66
N VAL A 84 8.46 -5.33 21.29
CA VAL A 84 7.65 -6.43 20.77
C VAL A 84 6.20 -6.03 20.59
N GLN A 85 5.59 -5.40 21.59
CA GLN A 85 4.19 -4.95 21.50
C GLN A 85 4.02 -3.88 20.41
N LYS A 86 4.97 -2.95 20.32
CA LYS A 86 4.98 -1.88 19.32
C LYS A 86 5.02 -2.42 17.89
N TYR A 87 6.01 -3.26 17.57
CA TYR A 87 6.14 -3.83 16.22
C TYR A 87 5.03 -4.82 15.87
N THR A 88 4.49 -5.53 16.85
CA THR A 88 3.28 -6.36 16.65
C THR A 88 2.11 -5.49 16.22
N GLY A 89 1.89 -4.37 16.92
CA GLY A 89 0.83 -3.42 16.60
C GLY A 89 0.98 -2.78 15.22
N ILE A 90 2.21 -2.43 14.82
CA ILE A 90 2.53 -1.85 13.50
C ILE A 90 2.30 -2.86 12.39
N LEU A 91 2.79 -4.10 12.54
CA LEU A 91 2.68 -5.12 11.51
C LEU A 91 1.23 -5.55 11.28
N LEU A 92 0.42 -5.66 12.34
CA LEU A 92 -1.01 -5.94 12.23
C LEU A 92 -1.77 -4.80 11.53
N GLU A 93 -1.44 -3.55 11.87
CA GLU A 93 -2.05 -2.38 11.24
C GLU A 93 -1.67 -2.29 9.75
N TRP A 94 -0.41 -2.54 9.41
CA TRP A 94 0.06 -2.63 8.03
C TRP A 94 -0.64 -3.74 7.26
N ARG A 95 -0.80 -4.92 7.86
CA ARG A 95 -1.51 -6.03 7.24
C ARG A 95 -2.97 -5.67 6.96
N SER A 96 -3.66 -5.09 7.93
CA SER A 96 -5.06 -4.65 7.79
C SER A 96 -5.22 -3.65 6.65
N TRP A 97 -4.30 -2.68 6.54
CA TRP A 97 -4.30 -1.71 5.45
C TRP A 97 -4.18 -2.38 4.07
N LEU A 98 -3.26 -3.34 3.92
CA LEU A 98 -3.08 -4.05 2.65
C LEU A 98 -4.31 -4.89 2.28
N GLU A 99 -4.98 -5.50 3.25
CA GLU A 99 -6.19 -6.29 3.04
C GLU A 99 -7.38 -5.42 2.62
N GLU A 100 -7.54 -4.26 3.24
CA GLU A 100 -8.54 -3.27 2.85
C GLU A 100 -8.30 -2.75 1.43
N LEU A 101 -7.04 -2.43 1.11
CA LEU A 101 -6.64 -2.00 -0.22
C LEU A 101 -6.92 -3.08 -1.29
N ALA A 102 -6.61 -4.34 -0.98
CA ALA A 102 -6.88 -5.45 -1.88
C ALA A 102 -8.38 -5.65 -2.13
N SER A 103 -9.23 -5.42 -1.13
CA SER A 103 -10.69 -5.44 -1.30
C SER A 103 -11.14 -4.38 -2.31
N VAL A 104 -10.65 -3.14 -2.15
CA VAL A 104 -10.95 -2.04 -3.08
C VAL A 104 -10.51 -2.36 -4.52
N PHE A 105 -9.34 -2.99 -4.68
CA PHE A 105 -8.85 -3.39 -6.00
C PHE A 105 -9.75 -4.47 -6.62
N ALA A 106 -10.14 -5.47 -5.83
CA ALA A 106 -11.02 -6.55 -6.29
C ALA A 106 -12.42 -6.04 -6.66
N GLU A 107 -12.96 -5.09 -5.91
CA GLU A 107 -14.26 -4.45 -6.21
C GLU A 107 -14.22 -3.60 -7.49
N SER A 108 -13.04 -3.09 -7.84
CA SER A 108 -12.82 -2.27 -9.05
C SER A 108 -12.47 -3.11 -10.29
N ALA A 109 -12.19 -4.40 -10.11
CA ALA A 109 -11.82 -5.30 -11.18
C ALA A 109 -12.98 -5.53 -12.19
N PRO A 110 -12.68 -5.89 -13.45
CA PRO A 110 -13.69 -6.29 -14.41
C PRO A 110 -14.58 -7.40 -13.87
N ALA A 111 -15.87 -7.39 -14.23
CA ALA A 111 -16.72 -8.54 -13.98
C ALA A 111 -16.16 -9.75 -14.75
N PRO A 112 -16.19 -10.98 -14.18
CA PRO A 112 -15.75 -12.17 -14.91
C PRO A 112 -16.61 -12.29 -16.18
N ALA A 113 -15.94 -12.41 -17.32
CA ALA A 113 -16.62 -12.57 -18.61
C ALA A 113 -17.52 -13.81 -18.55
N PRO A 114 -18.77 -13.74 -19.05
CA PRO A 114 -19.57 -14.95 -19.25
C PRO A 114 -18.83 -15.85 -20.24
N ASP A 115 -18.79 -17.15 -19.95
CA ASP A 115 -18.07 -18.21 -20.67
C ASP A 115 -17.91 -17.92 -22.18
N ALA A 116 -16.73 -17.44 -22.57
CA ALA A 116 -16.45 -16.94 -23.92
C ALA A 116 -16.05 -18.10 -24.85
N ASP A 117 -17.06 -18.69 -25.50
CA ASP A 117 -16.92 -19.36 -26.78
C ASP A 117 -17.14 -18.34 -27.91
N ALA A 118 -16.18 -17.44 -28.20
CA ALA A 118 -16.19 -16.63 -29.44
C ALA A 118 -14.83 -15.98 -29.74
N ASP A 119 -14.41 -16.05 -31.01
CA ASP A 119 -13.40 -15.28 -31.76
C ASP A 119 -12.37 -14.39 -31.01
N ALA A 120 -11.13 -14.92 -30.88
CA ALA A 120 -9.99 -14.33 -30.16
C ALA A 120 -9.47 -12.96 -30.65
N ASP A 121 -9.78 -12.53 -31.88
CA ASP A 121 -9.29 -11.25 -32.43
C ASP A 121 -10.24 -10.06 -32.16
N ALA A 122 -11.53 -10.31 -31.92
CA ALA A 122 -12.49 -9.27 -31.50
C ALA A 122 -12.45 -9.03 -29.98
N ASP A 123 -11.95 -10.01 -29.22
CA ASP A 123 -11.90 -10.00 -27.75
C ASP A 123 -10.74 -9.18 -27.17
N ALA A 124 -9.67 -8.92 -27.95
CA ALA A 124 -8.51 -8.18 -27.47
C ALA A 124 -8.84 -6.70 -27.19
N ASP A 125 -9.54 -6.04 -28.13
CA ASP A 125 -9.98 -4.64 -28.04
C ASP A 125 -11.00 -4.45 -26.89
N VAL A 126 -11.94 -5.39 -26.75
CA VAL A 126 -12.92 -5.43 -25.66
C VAL A 126 -12.20 -5.61 -24.30
N GLY A 127 -11.17 -6.44 -24.25
CA GLY A 127 -10.37 -6.67 -23.05
C GLY A 127 -9.51 -5.48 -22.63
N GLU A 128 -9.07 -4.65 -23.58
CA GLU A 128 -8.31 -3.42 -23.31
C GLU A 128 -9.24 -2.30 -22.84
N GLU A 129 -10.40 -2.13 -23.49
CA GLU A 129 -11.42 -1.18 -23.04
C GLU A 129 -11.92 -1.49 -21.63
N GLU A 130 -12.14 -2.77 -21.29
CA GLU A 130 -12.61 -3.15 -19.96
C GLU A 130 -11.54 -2.93 -18.88
N ARG A 131 -10.25 -3.14 -19.22
CA ARG A 131 -9.13 -2.76 -18.34
C ARG A 131 -9.09 -1.25 -18.11
N ARG A 132 -9.26 -0.45 -19.16
CA ARG A 132 -9.33 1.02 -19.06
C ARG A 132 -10.49 1.46 -18.17
N ARG A 133 -11.69 0.90 -18.36
CA ARG A 133 -12.87 1.18 -17.51
C ARG A 133 -12.67 0.71 -16.06
N SER A 134 -11.97 -0.41 -15.85
CA SER A 134 -11.61 -0.85 -14.50
C SER A 134 -10.68 0.17 -13.85
N ARG A 135 -9.57 0.57 -14.50
CA ARG A 135 -8.66 1.61 -14.01
C ARG A 135 -9.41 2.88 -13.62
N GLU A 136 -10.26 3.41 -14.49
CA GLU A 136 -11.06 4.60 -14.20
C GLU A 136 -12.01 4.45 -12.99
N ARG A 137 -12.67 3.29 -12.84
CA ARG A 137 -13.58 3.02 -11.72
C ARG A 137 -12.88 2.98 -10.37
N GLY A 138 -11.66 2.45 -10.32
CA GLY A 138 -10.94 2.26 -9.06
C GLY A 138 -10.23 3.49 -8.51
N VAL A 139 -10.06 4.56 -9.29
CA VAL A 139 -9.37 5.78 -8.81
C VAL A 139 -10.09 6.40 -7.61
N ALA A 140 -11.40 6.64 -7.73
CA ALA A 140 -12.17 7.28 -6.66
C ALA A 140 -12.11 6.53 -5.32
N PRO A 141 -12.41 5.21 -5.24
CA PRO A 141 -12.34 4.49 -3.97
C PRO A 141 -10.91 4.39 -3.44
N VAL A 142 -9.88 4.28 -4.29
CA VAL A 142 -8.48 4.27 -3.85
C VAL A 142 -8.08 5.61 -3.23
N VAL A 143 -8.38 6.72 -3.91
CA VAL A 143 -8.07 8.07 -3.42
C VAL A 143 -8.81 8.36 -2.11
N ALA A 144 -10.10 8.00 -2.03
CA ALA A 144 -10.90 8.17 -0.82
C ALA A 144 -10.31 7.39 0.37
N LEU A 145 -9.93 6.12 0.14
CA LEU A 145 -9.32 5.27 1.16
C LEU A 145 -8.01 5.88 1.69
N VAL A 146 -7.13 6.36 0.81
CA VAL A 146 -5.87 6.99 1.20
C VAL A 146 -6.12 8.30 1.96
N ALA A 147 -7.02 9.16 1.47
CA ALA A 147 -7.32 10.44 2.10
C ALA A 147 -7.90 10.25 3.50
N GLU A 148 -8.82 9.29 3.68
CA GLU A 148 -9.36 8.93 5.00
C GLU A 148 -8.26 8.41 5.93
N ARG A 149 -7.41 7.51 5.42
CA ARG A 149 -6.35 6.85 6.20
C ARG A 149 -5.31 7.84 6.72
N THR A 150 -4.93 8.78 5.88
CA THR A 150 -3.86 9.76 6.13
C THR A 150 -4.40 11.07 6.71
N GLY A 151 -5.72 11.28 6.71
CA GLY A 151 -6.34 12.56 7.07
C GLY A 151 -5.92 13.71 6.15
N ALA A 152 -5.47 13.40 4.93
CA ALA A 152 -4.85 14.33 3.99
C ALA A 152 -3.70 15.16 4.59
N GLY A 153 -2.93 14.59 5.54
CA GLY A 153 -1.74 15.22 6.12
C GLY A 153 -0.54 15.24 5.17
N GLU A 154 0.61 15.74 5.61
CA GLU A 154 1.83 15.95 4.80
C GLU A 154 2.14 14.88 3.73
N LEU A 155 2.08 13.61 4.12
CA LEU A 155 2.49 12.46 3.33
C LEU A 155 1.37 11.89 2.44
N TRP A 156 0.18 12.50 2.47
CA TRP A 156 -0.99 11.92 1.81
C TRP A 156 -0.83 11.78 0.30
N ARG A 157 -0.21 12.77 -0.37
CA ARG A 157 0.05 12.73 -1.82
C ARG A 157 1.01 11.60 -2.18
N ALA A 158 2.13 11.47 -1.46
CA ALA A 158 3.08 10.38 -1.68
C ALA A 158 2.46 9.00 -1.38
N ALA A 159 1.58 8.91 -0.37
CA ALA A 159 0.82 7.71 -0.11
C ALA A 159 -0.19 7.41 -1.24
N CYS A 160 -0.82 8.45 -1.80
CA CYS A 160 -1.79 8.34 -2.88
C CYS A 160 -1.13 7.85 -4.17
N ALA A 161 -0.03 8.49 -4.59
CA ALA A 161 0.72 8.12 -5.80
C ALA A 161 1.13 6.66 -5.76
N ARG A 162 1.82 6.23 -4.71
CA ARG A 162 2.23 4.83 -4.54
C ARG A 162 1.06 3.84 -4.53
N THR A 163 -0.07 4.22 -3.93
CA THR A 163 -1.24 3.34 -3.88
C THR A 163 -1.89 3.22 -5.27
N LEU A 164 -1.94 4.33 -6.02
CA LEU A 164 -2.38 4.34 -7.42
C LEU A 164 -1.42 3.53 -8.31
N THR A 165 -0.11 3.62 -8.13
CA THR A 165 0.86 2.76 -8.83
C THR A 165 0.54 1.29 -8.61
N TRP A 166 0.36 0.84 -7.35
CA TRP A 166 -0.01 -0.55 -7.07
C TRP A 166 -1.35 -0.96 -7.67
N TYR A 167 -2.30 -0.03 -7.72
CA TYR A 167 -3.59 -0.28 -8.35
C TYR A 167 -3.44 -0.48 -9.86
N LEU A 168 -2.73 0.42 -10.54
CA LEU A 168 -2.48 0.36 -11.98
C LEU A 168 -1.71 -0.90 -12.36
N GLU A 169 -0.67 -1.26 -11.61
CA GLU A 169 0.05 -2.54 -11.75
C GLU A 169 -0.88 -3.75 -11.63
N SER A 170 -1.86 -3.71 -10.71
CA SER A 170 -2.83 -4.80 -10.54
C SER A 170 -3.74 -5.01 -11.76
N THR A 171 -3.86 -3.99 -12.63
CA THR A 171 -4.59 -4.08 -13.90
C THR A 171 -3.72 -4.53 -15.09
N GLY A 172 -2.45 -4.84 -14.84
CA GLY A 172 -1.48 -5.27 -15.85
C GLY A 172 -0.67 -4.16 -16.50
N MET A 173 -0.71 -2.93 -15.97
CA MET A 173 0.20 -1.86 -16.39
C MET A 173 1.65 -2.19 -15.96
N SER A 174 2.65 -1.75 -16.72
CA SER A 174 4.04 -1.88 -16.31
C SER A 174 4.32 -1.00 -15.08
N SER A 175 5.33 -1.37 -14.28
CA SER A 175 5.66 -0.62 -13.05
C SER A 175 6.13 0.81 -13.37
N GLU A 176 6.87 0.99 -14.47
CA GLU A 176 7.38 2.31 -14.92
C GLU A 176 6.22 3.22 -15.35
N ASP A 177 5.33 2.73 -16.22
CA ASP A 177 4.18 3.52 -16.69
C ASP A 177 3.20 3.82 -15.54
N ALA A 178 3.03 2.87 -14.61
CA ALA A 178 2.16 3.03 -13.46
C ALA A 178 2.69 4.04 -12.44
N GLU A 179 4.02 4.14 -12.27
CA GLU A 179 4.66 5.14 -11.43
C GLU A 179 4.54 6.52 -12.06
N GLU A 180 4.93 6.67 -13.34
CA GLU A 180 4.85 7.93 -14.09
C GLU A 180 3.42 8.49 -14.10
N LEU A 181 2.44 7.68 -14.50
CA LEU A 181 1.04 8.12 -14.55
C LEU A 181 0.49 8.49 -13.17
N ALA A 182 0.82 7.73 -12.12
CA ALA A 182 0.33 8.02 -10.78
C ALA A 182 0.92 9.33 -10.22
N ASP A 183 2.22 9.56 -10.43
CA ASP A 183 2.89 10.78 -10.01
C ASP A 183 2.32 12.00 -10.76
N ASP A 184 2.17 11.92 -12.09
CA ASP A 184 1.60 12.99 -12.90
C ASP A 184 0.17 13.37 -12.46
N VAL A 185 -0.68 12.37 -12.21
CA VAL A 185 -2.06 12.58 -11.76
C VAL A 185 -2.09 13.22 -10.38
N VAL A 186 -1.29 12.73 -9.45
CA VAL A 186 -1.26 13.26 -8.08
C VAL A 186 -0.68 14.67 -8.04
N ASP A 187 0.34 14.93 -8.85
CA ASP A 187 0.98 16.25 -8.90
C ASP A 187 0.16 17.29 -9.67
N GLY A 188 -0.60 16.87 -10.67
CA GLY A 188 -1.49 17.72 -11.46
C GLY A 188 -2.81 18.05 -10.75
N GLU A 189 -3.44 17.07 -10.11
CA GLU A 189 -4.83 17.21 -9.65
C GLU A 189 -4.98 17.43 -8.14
N PHE A 190 -3.98 17.08 -7.32
CA PHE A 190 -4.12 17.08 -5.86
C PHE A 190 -3.22 18.09 -5.14
N GLU A 191 -3.82 18.85 -4.21
CA GLU A 191 -3.11 19.84 -3.39
C GLU A 191 -2.52 19.23 -2.11
N SER A 192 -1.36 19.73 -1.66
CA SER A 192 -0.79 19.27 -0.39
C SER A 192 -1.65 19.75 0.80
N TRP A 193 -1.78 18.93 1.84
CA TRP A 193 -2.54 19.21 3.08
C TRP A 193 -4.07 19.42 2.92
N VAL A 194 -4.64 19.04 1.78
CA VAL A 194 -6.06 19.24 1.48
C VAL A 194 -6.64 17.92 0.98
N ALA A 195 -7.75 17.48 1.56
CA ALA A 195 -8.48 16.33 1.04
C ALA A 195 -9.06 16.68 -0.34
N PRO A 196 -8.94 15.80 -1.34
CA PRO A 196 -9.40 16.10 -2.69
C PRO A 196 -10.92 16.22 -2.72
N ASP A 197 -11.43 17.20 -3.46
CA ASP A 197 -12.85 17.32 -3.72
C ASP A 197 -13.30 16.44 -4.89
N ALA A 198 -14.61 16.41 -5.16
CA ALA A 198 -15.17 15.58 -6.20
C ALA A 198 -14.67 15.96 -7.61
N GLU A 199 -14.34 17.24 -7.85
CA GLU A 199 -13.86 17.71 -9.16
C GLU A 199 -12.42 17.22 -9.41
N ALA A 200 -11.54 17.33 -8.40
CA ALA A 200 -10.18 16.81 -8.48
C ALA A 200 -10.17 15.28 -8.71
N VAL A 201 -11.03 14.55 -8.01
CA VAL A 201 -11.16 13.09 -8.21
C VAL A 201 -11.69 12.75 -9.61
N GLU A 202 -12.63 13.52 -10.15
CA GLU A 202 -13.13 13.33 -11.52
C GLU A 202 -12.02 13.56 -12.56
N LYS A 203 -11.21 14.61 -12.41
CA LYS A 203 -10.07 14.86 -13.30
C LYS A 203 -9.02 13.75 -13.23
N ALA A 204 -8.71 13.26 -12.03
CA ALA A 204 -7.80 12.13 -11.85
C ALA A 204 -8.33 10.84 -12.52
N ARG A 205 -9.64 10.58 -12.41
CA ARG A 205 -10.31 9.48 -13.13
C ARG A 205 -10.17 9.61 -14.64
N ASP A 206 -10.47 10.80 -15.15
CA ASP A 206 -10.41 11.13 -16.56
C ASP A 206 -9.00 10.98 -17.13
N ALA A 207 -7.97 11.42 -16.40
CA ALA A 207 -6.57 11.31 -16.80
C ALA A 207 -6.15 9.84 -16.92
N ILE A 208 -6.43 9.03 -15.90
CA ILE A 208 -6.13 7.59 -15.90
C ILE A 208 -6.93 6.84 -16.97
N GLY A 209 -8.19 7.22 -17.18
CA GLY A 209 -9.06 6.62 -18.19
C GLY A 209 -8.69 6.97 -19.64
N LYS A 210 -7.94 8.05 -19.86
CA LYS A 210 -7.48 8.48 -21.20
C LYS A 210 -6.06 8.05 -21.53
N HIS A 211 -5.30 7.54 -20.56
CA HIS A 211 -3.97 7.01 -20.80
C HIS A 211 -4.02 5.83 -21.80
N ASP A 212 -3.19 5.89 -22.83
CA ASP A 212 -3.14 4.95 -23.97
C ASP A 212 -4.41 4.86 -24.85
N ALA A 213 -5.32 5.85 -24.80
CA ALA A 213 -6.46 5.99 -25.73
C ALA A 213 -6.09 6.77 -27.01
#